data_AF-A0A948U8V9-F1
#
_entry.id   AF-A0A948U8V9-F1
#
_cell.length_a   1.000
_cell.length_b   1.000
_cell.length_c   1.000
_cell.angle_alpha   90.00
_cell.angle_beta   90.00
_cell.angle_gamma   90.00
#
_symmetry.space_group_name_H-M   'P 1'
#
loop_
_entity.id
_entity.type
_entity.pdbx_description
1 polymer ?
#
loop_
_entity_poly.entity_id
_entity_poly.type
_entity_poly.pdbx_seq_one_letter_code
_entity_poly.pdbx_strand_id
1 'polypeptide(L)'
;KSRYEQLSESIGGNKIPPGVTERDLDPQHFPKVCYKVVNNQIDQVMSIRNGVLETKLAYKQLFNFYYKDGSSPMLTVGGIIYSKNDESNISKCSFEKLDFIRTERKKYEPYEIIIPKLTFREMRCLDKVLPIKESTSIKNNKEIISIPRELRKQYSKIYRYFPNFVEAEI
;
A
#
# COMPACT_ATOMS: atom_id res chain seq x y z
N LYS A 1 0.57 -15.33 27.64
CA LYS A 1 1.61 -14.40 27.14
C LYS A 1 0.94 -13.15 26.62
N SER A 2 1.46 -11.98 26.97
CA SER A 2 0.97 -10.70 26.47
C SER A 2 1.31 -10.53 24.97
N ARG A 3 0.66 -9.61 24.26
CA ARG A 3 0.98 -9.39 22.83
C ARG A 3 2.37 -8.80 22.67
N TYR A 4 2.79 -7.98 23.64
CA TYR A 4 4.14 -7.42 23.67
C TYR A 4 5.20 -8.51 23.82
N GLU A 5 5.00 -9.47 24.74
CA GLU A 5 5.91 -10.60 24.94
C GLU A 5 6.04 -11.43 23.65
N GLN A 6 4.93 -11.74 22.99
CA GLN A 6 4.91 -12.49 21.73
C GLN A 6 5.66 -11.74 20.61
N LEU A 7 5.44 -10.43 20.48
CA LEU A 7 6.15 -9.61 19.50
C LEU A 7 7.65 -9.58 19.80
N SER A 8 8.02 -9.34 21.06
CA SER A 8 9.43 -9.29 21.52
C SER A 8 10.17 -10.59 21.24
N GLU A 9 9.55 -11.74 21.51
CA GLU A 9 10.09 -13.07 21.18
C GLU A 9 10.24 -13.25 19.65
N SER A 10 9.32 -12.71 18.85
CA SER A 10 9.31 -12.92 17.40
C SER A 10 10.35 -12.10 16.64
N ILE A 11 10.55 -10.82 17.00
CA ILE A 11 11.44 -9.91 16.25
C ILE A 11 12.71 -9.52 17.01
N GLY A 12 12.79 -9.82 18.30
CA GLY A 12 13.78 -9.33 19.24
C GLY A 12 13.33 -8.00 19.86
N GLY A 13 13.27 -7.95 21.20
CA GLY A 13 12.74 -6.80 21.94
C GLY A 13 13.45 -5.47 21.65
N ASN A 14 14.72 -5.50 21.25
CA ASN A 14 15.48 -4.32 20.84
C ASN A 14 15.01 -3.70 19.52
N LYS A 15 14.21 -4.41 18.71
CA LYS A 15 13.63 -3.89 17.46
C LYS A 15 12.26 -3.25 17.66
N ILE A 16 11.66 -3.39 18.84
CA ILE A 16 10.39 -2.74 19.16
C ILE A 16 10.65 -1.23 19.33
N PRO A 17 9.92 -0.35 18.61
CA PRO A 17 10.09 1.08 18.74
C PRO A 17 9.84 1.56 20.18
N PRO A 18 10.60 2.56 20.68
CA PRO A 18 10.37 3.12 22.00
C PRO A 18 8.94 3.65 22.17
N GLY A 19 8.37 3.43 23.36
CA GLY A 19 7.03 3.92 23.71
C GLY A 19 5.88 3.09 23.16
N VAL A 20 6.13 1.96 22.48
CA VAL A 20 5.08 0.99 22.11
C VAL A 20 4.55 0.31 23.37
N THR A 21 3.23 0.32 23.53
CA THR A 21 2.50 -0.29 24.64
C THR A 21 1.56 -1.39 24.14
N GLU A 22 0.95 -2.17 25.04
CA GLU A 22 -0.06 -3.17 24.68
C GLU A 22 -1.24 -2.59 23.87
N ARG A 23 -1.57 -1.30 24.05
CA ARG A 23 -2.64 -0.63 23.29
C ARG A 23 -2.27 -0.42 21.83
N ASP A 24 -0.99 -0.29 21.50
CA ASP A 24 -0.53 -0.14 20.13
C ASP A 24 -0.51 -1.47 19.36
N LEU A 25 -0.74 -2.59 20.06
CA LEU A 25 -0.70 -3.95 19.53
C LEU A 25 -2.11 -4.53 19.28
N ASP A 26 -3.13 -3.68 19.21
CA ASP A 26 -4.45 -4.08 18.72
C ASP A 26 -4.50 -4.18 17.19
N PRO A 27 -5.46 -4.91 16.60
CA PRO A 27 -5.53 -5.10 15.15
C PRO A 27 -5.61 -3.80 14.33
N GLN A 28 -6.06 -2.70 14.91
CA GLN A 28 -6.16 -1.39 14.26
C GLN A 28 -4.81 -0.66 14.26
N HIS A 29 -4.06 -0.72 15.36
CA HIS A 29 -2.80 0.02 15.53
C HIS A 29 -1.54 -0.77 15.20
N PHE A 30 -1.60 -2.10 15.31
CA PHE A 30 -0.47 -2.99 15.09
C PHE A 30 0.23 -2.81 13.73
N PRO A 31 -0.49 -2.60 12.59
CA PRO A 31 0.16 -2.32 11.30
C PRO A 31 1.11 -1.11 11.35
N LYS A 32 0.77 -0.06 12.11
CA LYS A 32 1.64 1.11 12.29
C LYS A 32 2.92 0.75 13.07
N VAL A 33 2.83 -0.15 14.04
CA VAL A 33 3.99 -0.66 14.78
C VAL A 33 4.88 -1.48 13.84
N CYS A 34 4.32 -2.41 13.08
CA CYS A 34 5.05 -3.18 12.07
C CYS A 34 5.76 -2.28 11.05
N TYR A 35 5.07 -1.26 10.53
CA TYR A 35 5.64 -0.28 9.61
C TYR A 35 6.85 0.44 10.20
N LYS A 36 6.78 0.85 11.48
CA LYS A 36 7.91 1.48 12.18
C LYS A 36 9.08 0.52 12.37
N VAL A 37 8.81 -0.72 12.78
CA VAL A 37 9.85 -1.76 12.95
C VAL A 37 10.62 -1.95 11.63
N VAL A 38 9.91 -2.13 10.51
CA VAL A 38 10.52 -2.33 9.19
C VAL A 38 11.36 -1.12 8.79
N ASN A 39 10.81 0.10 8.91
CA ASN A 39 11.53 1.31 8.54
C ASN A 39 12.77 1.57 9.40
N ASN A 40 12.66 1.38 10.72
CA ASN A 40 13.80 1.51 11.64
C ASN A 40 14.90 0.52 11.28
N GLN A 41 14.54 -0.72 10.95
CA GLN A 41 15.51 -1.74 10.55
C GLN A 41 16.20 -1.37 9.23
N ILE A 42 15.45 -0.84 8.25
CA ILE A 42 16.02 -0.33 7.00
C ILE A 42 17.01 0.80 7.29
N ASP A 43 16.61 1.81 8.07
CA ASP A 43 17.47 2.97 8.37
C ASP A 43 18.74 2.56 9.12
N GLN A 44 18.62 1.63 10.07
CA GLN A 44 19.77 1.08 10.78
C GLN A 44 20.74 0.38 9.83
N VAL A 45 20.24 -0.51 8.96
CA VAL A 45 21.08 -1.23 7.99
C VAL A 45 21.72 -0.28 6.99
N MET A 46 20.97 0.70 6.49
CA MET A 46 21.48 1.72 5.57
C MET A 46 22.58 2.56 6.22
N SER A 47 22.41 2.96 7.49
CA SER A 47 23.42 3.71 8.24
C SER A 47 24.72 2.91 8.41
N ILE A 48 24.61 1.63 8.83
CA ILE A 48 25.78 0.75 9.00
C ILE A 48 26.52 0.58 7.67
N ARG A 49 25.81 0.23 6.58
CA ARG A 49 26.45 0.03 5.27
C ARG A 49 27.08 1.31 4.75
N ASN A 50 26.39 2.44 4.88
CA ASN A 50 26.92 3.73 4.46
C ASN A 50 28.09 4.22 5.31
N GLY A 51 28.35 3.65 6.50
CA GLY A 51 29.54 3.99 7.29
C GLY A 51 30.85 3.59 6.62
N VAL A 52 30.85 2.51 5.83
CA VAL A 52 32.07 1.94 5.22
C VAL A 52 32.15 2.12 3.70
N LEU A 53 31.01 2.37 3.04
CA LEU A 53 30.97 2.51 1.57
C LEU A 53 31.52 3.87 1.12
N GLU A 54 32.36 3.85 0.08
CA GLU A 54 32.79 5.05 -0.64
C GLU A 54 31.59 5.74 -1.31
N THR A 55 30.82 4.98 -2.10
CA THR A 55 29.58 5.45 -2.70
C THR A 55 28.40 5.06 -1.83
N LYS A 56 27.66 6.05 -1.32
CA LYS A 56 26.53 5.81 -0.42
C LYS A 56 25.35 5.19 -1.17
N LEU A 57 24.64 4.30 -0.50
CA LEU A 57 23.35 3.79 -0.91
C LEU A 57 22.23 4.70 -0.39
N ALA A 58 21.14 4.77 -1.15
CA ALA A 58 19.88 5.38 -0.75
C ALA A 58 18.76 4.33 -0.80
N TYR A 59 17.76 4.51 0.07
CA TYR A 59 16.52 3.74 0.04
C TYR A 59 15.37 4.70 -0.24
N LYS A 60 14.60 4.40 -1.28
CA LYS A 60 13.36 5.11 -1.61
C LYS A 60 12.20 4.16 -1.45
N GLN A 61 11.36 4.39 -0.43
CA GLN A 61 10.09 3.68 -0.30
C GLN A 61 9.21 4.03 -1.52
N LEU A 62 8.56 3.03 -2.08
CA LEU A 62 7.59 3.17 -3.16
C LEU A 62 6.21 2.71 -2.74
N PHE A 63 6.13 1.67 -1.91
CA PHE A 63 4.89 1.02 -1.53
C PHE A 63 4.74 1.03 -0.01
N ASN A 64 3.54 1.39 0.44
CA ASN A 64 3.06 1.23 1.80
C ASN A 64 1.57 0.90 1.67
N PHE A 65 1.22 -0.37 1.48
CA PHE A 65 -0.15 -0.81 1.26
C PHE A 65 -0.74 -1.36 2.54
N TYR A 66 -1.99 -1.00 2.78
CA TYR A 66 -2.82 -1.61 3.80
C TYR A 66 -4.01 -2.27 3.13
N TYR A 67 -4.21 -3.55 3.44
CA TYR A 67 -5.27 -4.38 2.87
C TYR A 67 -5.93 -5.18 3.99
N LYS A 68 -7.23 -5.40 3.87
CA LYS A 68 -7.99 -6.24 4.81
C LYS A 68 -9.13 -6.94 4.09
N ASP A 69 -8.94 -8.20 3.71
CA ASP A 69 -10.03 -9.12 3.44
C ASP A 69 -10.25 -10.06 4.62
N GLY A 70 -11.44 -10.00 5.21
CA GLY A 70 -11.76 -10.81 6.40
C GLY A 70 -11.02 -10.35 7.67
N SER A 71 -10.48 -11.33 8.41
CA SER A 71 -10.12 -11.16 9.82
C SER A 71 -8.73 -10.57 10.05
N SER A 72 -7.80 -10.75 9.11
CA SER A 72 -6.38 -10.39 9.30
C SER A 72 -5.99 -9.24 8.37
N PRO A 73 -5.51 -8.11 8.90
CA PRO A 73 -4.95 -7.06 8.08
C PRO A 73 -3.60 -7.48 7.49
N MET A 74 -3.34 -7.06 6.26
CA MET A 74 -2.06 -7.22 5.58
C MET A 74 -1.41 -5.85 5.38
N LEU A 75 -0.14 -5.76 5.75
CA LEU A 75 0.71 -4.60 5.49
C LEU A 75 1.79 -5.01 4.49
N THR A 76 1.95 -4.23 3.41
CA THR A 76 3.05 -4.40 2.45
C THR A 76 3.87 -3.13 2.39
N VAL A 77 5.16 -3.22 2.72
CA VAL A 77 6.10 -2.10 2.61
C VAL A 77 7.18 -2.50 1.62
N GLY A 78 7.50 -1.61 0.69
CA GLY A 78 8.50 -1.89 -0.33
C GLY A 78 9.10 -0.64 -0.94
N GLY A 79 10.27 -0.79 -1.55
CA GLY A 79 11.01 0.30 -2.15
C GLY A 79 12.23 -0.19 -2.91
N ILE A 80 13.03 0.76 -3.37
CA ILE A 80 14.26 0.50 -4.12
C ILE A 80 15.45 0.94 -3.28
N ILE A 81 16.47 0.09 -3.25
CA ILE A 81 17.81 0.45 -2.76
C ILE A 81 18.69 0.67 -3.98
N TYR A 82 19.39 1.80 -4.03
CA TYR A 82 20.20 2.18 -5.19
C TYR A 82 21.43 2.98 -4.75
N SER A 83 22.44 3.05 -5.63
CA SER A 83 23.60 3.91 -5.44
C SER A 83 23.18 5.38 -5.58
N LYS A 84 23.68 6.28 -4.73
CA LYS A 84 23.41 7.72 -4.89
C LYS A 84 23.84 8.28 -6.25
N ASN A 85 24.77 7.62 -6.95
CA ASN A 85 25.14 8.01 -8.31
C ASN A 85 24.00 7.81 -9.32
N ASP A 86 23.05 6.90 -9.04
CA ASP A 86 21.90 6.59 -9.88
C ASP A 86 20.64 7.41 -9.55
N GLU A 87 20.72 8.38 -8.63
CA GLU A 87 19.58 9.20 -8.18
C GLU A 87 18.83 9.85 -9.35
N SER A 88 19.56 10.30 -10.39
CA SER A 88 18.96 10.87 -11.60
C SER A 88 18.14 9.84 -12.37
N ASN A 89 18.62 8.60 -12.47
CA ASN A 89 17.92 7.52 -13.17
C ASN A 89 16.65 7.12 -12.41
N ILE A 90 16.73 7.02 -11.08
CA ILE A 90 15.56 6.76 -10.22
C ILE A 90 14.52 7.87 -10.35
N SER A 91 14.93 9.13 -10.42
CA SER A 91 14.03 10.26 -10.60
C SER A 91 13.30 10.22 -11.95
N LYS A 92 13.98 9.79 -13.03
CA LYS A 92 13.38 9.67 -14.38
C LYS A 92 12.27 8.63 -14.44
N CYS A 93 12.30 7.58 -13.62
CA CYS A 93 11.25 6.57 -13.56
C CYS A 93 9.87 7.15 -13.20
N SER A 94 9.80 8.37 -12.64
CA SER A 94 8.55 9.11 -12.44
C SER A 94 7.49 8.32 -11.65
N PHE A 95 7.92 7.51 -10.66
CA PHE A 95 7.02 6.69 -9.85
C PHE A 95 5.87 7.49 -9.23
N GLU A 96 6.11 8.76 -8.87
CA GLU A 96 5.10 9.66 -8.30
C GLU A 96 3.84 9.85 -9.19
N LYS A 97 3.90 9.50 -10.49
CA LYS A 97 2.75 9.54 -11.41
C LYS A 97 1.74 8.41 -11.17
N LEU A 98 2.07 7.42 -10.36
CA LEU A 98 1.20 6.29 -10.03
C LEU A 98 0.48 6.58 -8.71
N ASP A 99 -0.86 6.57 -8.72
CA ASP A 99 -1.70 7.01 -7.59
C ASP A 99 -1.47 6.22 -6.28
N PHE A 100 -0.97 4.99 -6.38
CA PHE A 100 -0.72 4.10 -5.25
C PHE A 100 0.67 4.26 -4.62
N ILE A 101 1.57 5.03 -5.24
CA ILE A 101 2.92 5.22 -4.71
C ILE A 101 2.89 6.03 -3.41
N ARG A 102 3.69 5.62 -2.43
CA ARG A 102 3.79 6.22 -1.08
C ARG A 102 5.27 6.37 -0.70
N THR A 103 5.85 7.51 -1.08
CA THR A 103 7.26 7.82 -0.87
C THR A 103 7.56 8.45 0.49
N GLU A 104 6.59 9.12 1.11
CA GLU A 104 6.74 9.71 2.44
C GLU A 104 6.90 8.61 3.52
N ARG A 105 7.92 8.76 4.37
CA ARG A 105 8.27 7.80 5.42
C ARG A 105 8.05 8.32 6.83
N LYS A 106 7.98 9.66 7.01
CA LYS A 106 7.85 10.31 8.33
C LYS A 106 6.52 10.04 9.00
N LYS A 107 5.48 9.77 8.21
CA LYS A 107 4.13 9.47 8.70
C LYS A 107 3.67 8.11 8.19
N TYR A 108 2.85 7.44 8.99
CA TYR A 108 2.19 6.22 8.58
C TYR A 108 0.90 6.59 7.82
N GLU A 109 1.00 6.63 6.49
CA GLU A 109 -0.11 6.95 5.58
C GLU A 109 -0.15 5.90 4.46
N PRO A 110 -0.67 4.70 4.74
CA PRO A 110 -0.73 3.65 3.74
C PRO A 110 -1.72 3.98 2.62
N TYR A 111 -1.47 3.46 1.43
CA TYR A 111 -2.49 3.32 0.41
C TYR A 111 -3.42 2.17 0.80
N GLU A 112 -4.65 2.50 1.16
CA GLU A 112 -5.66 1.52 1.52
C GLU A 112 -6.27 0.89 0.27
N ILE A 113 -6.12 -0.42 0.15
CA ILE A 113 -6.76 -1.23 -0.88
C ILE A 113 -8.13 -1.65 -0.35
N ILE A 114 -9.18 -0.98 -0.83
CA ILE A 114 -10.56 -1.27 -0.49
C ILE A 114 -11.19 -2.03 -1.66
N ILE A 115 -11.60 -3.27 -1.43
CA ILE A 115 -12.33 -4.05 -2.42
C ILE A 115 -13.81 -3.68 -2.31
N PRO A 116 -14.39 -3.00 -3.32
CA PRO A 116 -15.79 -2.62 -3.29
C PRO A 116 -16.65 -3.88 -3.46
N LYS A 117 -17.76 -3.95 -2.73
CA LYS A 117 -18.74 -5.04 -2.85
C LYS A 117 -19.63 -4.82 -4.07
N LEU A 118 -19.06 -5.04 -5.26
CA LEU A 118 -19.76 -4.95 -6.54
C LEU A 118 -20.03 -6.34 -7.09
N THR A 119 -21.18 -6.51 -7.73
CA THR A 119 -21.49 -7.69 -8.53
C THR A 119 -20.69 -7.69 -9.83
N PHE A 120 -20.52 -8.85 -10.46
CA PHE A 120 -19.89 -8.95 -11.79
C PHE A 120 -20.58 -8.08 -12.84
N ARG A 121 -21.92 -7.98 -12.78
CA ARG A 121 -22.70 -7.11 -13.67
C ARG A 121 -22.32 -5.64 -13.49
N GLU A 122 -22.22 -5.18 -12.24
CA GLU A 122 -21.84 -3.80 -11.93
C GLU A 122 -20.38 -3.51 -12.33
N MET A 123 -19.45 -4.43 -12.06
CA MET A 123 -18.05 -4.30 -12.50
C MET A 123 -17.95 -4.18 -14.02
N ARG A 124 -18.56 -5.10 -14.78
CA ARG A 124 -18.60 -5.04 -16.25
C ARG A 124 -19.23 -3.75 -16.78
N CYS A 125 -20.19 -3.18 -16.05
CA CYS A 125 -20.81 -1.92 -16.41
C CYS A 125 -19.85 -0.73 -16.19
N LEU A 126 -19.10 -0.74 -15.09
CA LEU A 126 -18.09 0.28 -14.79
C LEU A 126 -16.87 0.18 -15.72
N ASP A 127 -16.43 -1.02 -16.09
CA ASP A 127 -15.29 -1.25 -16.99
C ASP A 127 -15.47 -0.57 -18.35
N LYS A 128 -16.72 -0.53 -18.85
CA LYS A 128 -17.07 0.14 -20.12
C LYS A 128 -16.84 1.65 -20.10
N VAL A 129 -16.81 2.28 -18.92
CA VAL A 129 -16.68 3.73 -18.75
C VAL A 129 -15.39 4.14 -18.05
N LEU A 130 -14.55 3.16 -17.66
CA LEU A 130 -13.26 3.37 -17.01
C LEU A 130 -12.12 3.43 -18.04
N PRO A 131 -11.07 4.25 -17.83
CA PRO A 131 -10.94 5.27 -16.80
C PRO A 131 -12.04 6.34 -16.94
N ILE A 132 -12.57 6.82 -15.81
CA ILE A 132 -13.57 7.90 -15.79
C ILE A 132 -12.91 9.16 -16.36
N LYS A 133 -12.90 9.29 -17.69
CA LYS A 133 -12.77 10.58 -18.35
C LYS A 133 -14.12 11.22 -18.16
N GLU A 134 -14.20 12.29 -17.38
CA GLU A 134 -15.42 13.07 -17.14
C GLU A 134 -16.17 13.26 -18.46
N SER A 135 -17.16 12.41 -18.72
CA SER A 135 -17.87 12.40 -19.97
C SER A 135 -19.28 11.91 -19.71
N THR A 136 -20.18 12.54 -20.46
CA THR A 136 -21.63 12.35 -20.61
C THR A 136 -22.12 10.90 -20.51
N SER A 137 -21.28 9.89 -20.74
CA SER A 137 -21.54 8.45 -20.65
C SER A 137 -22.11 7.99 -19.29
N ILE A 138 -21.69 8.59 -18.18
CA ILE A 138 -22.21 8.21 -16.84
C ILE A 138 -23.64 8.76 -16.62
N LYS A 139 -23.97 9.93 -17.17
CA LYS A 139 -25.25 10.62 -16.92
C LYS A 139 -26.44 9.94 -17.59
N ASN A 140 -26.20 9.13 -18.63
CA ASN A 140 -27.25 8.49 -19.41
C ASN A 140 -27.40 6.98 -19.13
N ASN A 141 -26.51 6.40 -18.32
CA ASN A 141 -26.56 4.97 -18.00
C ASN A 141 -27.19 4.74 -16.61
N LYS A 142 -28.46 4.32 -16.60
CA LYS A 142 -29.23 4.05 -15.37
C LYS A 142 -28.56 3.03 -14.45
N GLU A 143 -27.87 2.04 -14.99
CA GLU A 143 -27.17 1.01 -14.21
C GLU A 143 -25.95 1.58 -13.47
N ILE A 144 -25.21 2.50 -14.10
CA ILE A 144 -24.06 3.15 -13.46
C ILE A 144 -24.53 4.14 -12.40
N ILE A 145 -25.67 4.82 -12.64
CA ILE A 145 -26.27 5.75 -11.70
C ILE A 145 -26.76 5.03 -10.44
N SER A 146 -27.30 3.81 -10.56
CA SER A 146 -27.72 3.02 -9.40
C SER A 146 -26.57 2.59 -8.50
N ILE A 147 -25.32 2.54 -9.02
CA ILE A 147 -24.15 2.19 -8.20
C ILE A 147 -23.78 3.41 -7.31
N PRO A 148 -23.68 3.22 -5.99
CA PRO A 148 -23.23 4.27 -5.06
C PRO A 148 -21.92 4.92 -5.52
N ARG A 149 -21.84 6.25 -5.40
CA ARG A 149 -20.67 7.03 -5.84
C ARG A 149 -19.37 6.57 -5.17
N GLU A 150 -19.44 6.20 -3.90
CA GLU A 150 -18.28 5.70 -3.15
C GLU A 150 -17.76 4.38 -3.74
N LEU A 151 -18.63 3.43 -4.10
CA LEU A 151 -18.21 2.18 -4.73
C LEU A 151 -17.59 2.43 -6.11
N ARG A 152 -18.15 3.37 -6.89
CA ARG A 152 -17.55 3.79 -8.17
C ARG A 152 -16.14 4.35 -7.99
N LYS A 153 -15.93 5.19 -6.98
CA LYS A 153 -14.63 5.79 -6.65
C LYS A 153 -13.63 4.77 -6.11
N GLN A 154 -14.09 3.79 -5.32
CA GLN A 154 -13.24 2.70 -4.84
C GLN A 154 -12.81 1.80 -6.00
N TYR A 155 -13.74 1.40 -6.86
CA TYR A 155 -13.45 0.56 -8.02
C TYR A 155 -12.53 1.25 -9.02
N SER A 156 -12.72 2.56 -9.27
CA SER A 156 -11.86 3.32 -10.21
C SER A 156 -10.39 3.37 -9.79
N LYS A 157 -10.07 3.10 -8.53
CA LYS A 157 -8.69 3.03 -8.03
C LYS A 157 -8.02 1.69 -8.31
N ILE A 158 -8.79 0.62 -8.48
CA ILE A 158 -8.27 -0.75 -8.55
C ILE A 158 -8.63 -1.48 -9.85
N TYR A 159 -9.53 -0.95 -10.69
CA TYR A 159 -10.04 -1.65 -11.88
C TYR A 159 -8.95 -2.20 -12.81
N ARG A 160 -7.82 -1.49 -12.97
CA ARG A 160 -6.68 -1.96 -13.79
C ARG A 160 -5.98 -3.20 -13.24
N TYR A 161 -6.12 -3.43 -11.94
CA TYR A 161 -5.47 -4.50 -11.19
C TYR A 161 -6.47 -5.57 -10.74
N PHE A 162 -7.76 -5.36 -11.02
CA PHE A 162 -8.79 -6.33 -10.67
C PHE A 162 -8.68 -7.53 -11.62
N PRO A 163 -8.64 -8.76 -11.11
CA PRO A 163 -8.53 -9.93 -11.97
C PRO A 163 -9.74 -10.03 -12.89
N ASN A 164 -9.49 -9.98 -14.19
CA ASN A 164 -10.46 -10.37 -15.20
C ASN A 164 -10.52 -11.89 -15.21
N PHE A 165 -11.34 -12.47 -14.34
CA PHE A 165 -11.74 -13.85 -14.51
C PHE A 165 -12.59 -13.89 -15.79
N VAL A 166 -11.93 -14.14 -16.92
CA VAL A 166 -12.61 -14.66 -18.11
C VAL A 166 -13.09 -16.02 -17.67
N GLU A 167 -14.35 -16.10 -17.24
CA GLU A 167 -15.08 -17.37 -17.27
C GLU A 167 -14.90 -17.88 -18.69
N ALA A 168 -14.09 -18.92 -18.86
CA ALA A 168 -14.17 -19.75 -20.03
C ALA A 168 -15.59 -20.32 -19.97
N GLU A 169 -16.52 -19.68 -20.67
CA GLU A 169 -17.78 -20.31 -21.07
C GLU A 169 -17.38 -21.54 -21.89
N ILE A 170 -17.35 -22.70 -21.23
CA ILE A 170 -17.34 -24.03 -21.85
C ILE A 170 -18.75 -24.58 -21.73
#